data_AF-A0A7S1X640-F1
#
_entry.id   AF-A0A7S1X640-F1
#
_cell.length_a   1.000
_cell.length_b   1.000
_cell.length_c   1.000
_cell.angle_alpha   90.00
_cell.angle_beta   90.00
_cell.angle_gamma   90.00
#
_symmetry.space_group_name_H-M   'P 1'
#
loop_
_entity.id
_entity.type
_entity.pdbx_description
1 polymer ?
#
loop_
_entity_poly.entity_id
_entity_poly.type
_entity_poly.pdbx_seq_one_letter_code
_entity_poly.pdbx_strand_id
1 'polypeptide(L)'
;VEPGTPAAEELTALATSVSALADAFIGKVRSHAHRNRQVLQFLSRAGDKPEDASNPEALSFWASSLCMFDPSERLRLLRTTDTAERLRCAEAALRALTEQELSACSIM
;
A
#
# COMPACT_ATOMS: atom_id res chain seq x y z
N VAL A 1 -14.38 9.54 -13.00
CA VAL A 1 -14.43 10.80 -12.22
C VAL A 1 -13.92 11.89 -13.14
N GLU A 2 -14.70 12.94 -13.37
CA GLU A 2 -14.28 14.07 -14.21
C GLU A 2 -13.05 14.77 -13.58
N PRO A 3 -11.99 15.06 -14.36
CA PRO A 3 -10.81 15.78 -13.85
C PRO A 3 -11.20 17.18 -13.35
N GLY A 4 -10.64 17.62 -12.22
CA GLY A 4 -10.92 18.94 -11.62
C GLY A 4 -12.15 19.01 -10.70
N THR A 5 -12.76 17.86 -10.38
CA THR A 5 -13.77 17.79 -9.31
C THR A 5 -13.10 17.55 -7.95
N PRO A 6 -13.68 18.01 -6.82
CA PRO A 6 -13.14 17.75 -5.48
C PRO A 6 -12.89 16.26 -5.21
N ALA A 7 -13.76 15.39 -5.75
CA ALA A 7 -13.60 13.94 -5.65
C ALA A 7 -12.41 13.39 -6.46
N ALA A 8 -12.09 13.98 -7.62
CA ALA A 8 -10.91 13.62 -8.39
C ALA A 8 -9.62 14.07 -7.69
N GLU A 9 -9.64 15.26 -7.09
CA GLU A 9 -8.52 15.79 -6.31
C GLU A 9 -8.25 14.95 -5.06
N GLU A 10 -9.30 14.59 -4.31
CA GLU A 10 -9.21 13.71 -3.15
C GLU A 10 -8.65 12.34 -3.55
N LEU A 11 -9.15 11.74 -4.64
CA LEU A 11 -8.68 10.45 -5.11
C LEU A 11 -7.21 10.49 -5.54
N THR A 12 -6.79 11.57 -6.19
CA THR A 12 -5.39 11.79 -6.60
C THR A 12 -4.50 11.98 -5.38
N ALA A 13 -4.94 12.73 -4.38
CA ALA A 13 -4.22 12.93 -3.13
C ALA A 13 -4.06 11.60 -2.36
N LEU A 14 -5.11 10.79 -2.27
CA LEU A 14 -5.08 9.46 -1.68
C LEU A 14 -4.11 8.54 -2.42
N ALA A 15 -4.18 8.48 -3.75
CA ALA A 15 -3.28 7.66 -4.56
C ALA A 15 -1.82 8.10 -4.37
N THR A 16 -1.56 9.40 -4.32
CA THR A 16 -0.22 9.95 -4.07
C THR A 16 0.30 9.57 -2.69
N SER A 17 -0.55 9.70 -1.66
CA SER A 17 -0.20 9.32 -0.28
C SER A 17 0.14 7.82 -0.17
N VAL A 18 -0.73 6.95 -0.70
CA VAL A 18 -0.53 5.50 -0.71
C VAL A 18 0.74 5.13 -1.48
N SER A 19 0.99 5.77 -2.62
CA SER A 19 2.18 5.57 -3.43
C SER A 19 3.46 5.87 -2.64
N ALA A 20 3.49 7.00 -1.93
CA ALA A 20 4.64 7.41 -1.12
C ALA A 20 4.87 6.48 0.09
N LEU A 21 3.79 6.07 0.77
CA LEU A 21 3.87 5.12 1.88
C LEU A 21 4.33 3.74 1.43
N ALA A 22 3.86 3.26 0.27
CA ALA A 22 4.30 1.99 -0.30
C ALA A 22 5.80 2.04 -0.64
N ASP A 23 6.30 3.15 -1.20
CA ASP A 23 7.73 3.31 -1.48
C ASP A 23 8.56 3.33 -0.20
N ALA A 24 8.11 4.04 0.84
CA ALA A 24 8.75 4.05 2.14
C ALA A 24 8.80 2.64 2.77
N PHE A 25 7.68 1.90 2.70
CA PHE A 25 7.60 0.53 3.16
C PHE A 25 8.55 -0.38 2.37
N ILE A 26 8.50 -0.37 1.04
CA ILE A 26 9.39 -1.20 0.19
C ILE A 26 10.86 -0.85 0.45
N GLY A 27 11.20 0.43 0.58
CA GLY A 27 12.55 0.89 0.90
C GLY A 27 13.06 0.30 2.21
N LYS A 28 12.22 0.33 3.27
CA LYS A 28 12.52 -0.32 4.56
C LYS A 28 12.64 -1.84 4.41
N VAL A 29 11.67 -2.47 3.78
CA VAL A 29 11.65 -3.93 3.56
C VAL A 29 12.91 -4.39 2.82
N ARG A 30 13.38 -3.64 1.81
CA ARG A 30 14.63 -3.91 1.10
C ARG A 30 15.88 -3.69 1.96
N SER A 31 15.91 -2.69 2.84
CA SER A 31 17.04 -2.49 3.76
C SER A 31 17.16 -3.64 4.79
N HIS A 32 16.03 -4.20 5.22
CA HIS A 32 15.99 -5.37 6.11
C HIS A 32 16.15 -6.71 5.38
N ALA A 33 15.88 -6.77 4.08
CA ALA A 33 15.95 -7.98 3.26
C ALA A 33 17.34 -8.66 3.27
N HIS A 34 18.42 -7.92 3.56
CA HIS A 34 19.75 -8.49 3.73
C HIS A 34 19.81 -9.53 4.86
N ARG A 35 18.89 -9.45 5.82
CA ARG A 35 18.80 -10.35 6.98
C ARG A 35 17.72 -11.43 6.83
N ASN A 36 16.81 -11.32 5.85
CA ASN A 36 15.71 -12.27 5.69
C ASN A 36 15.30 -12.44 4.22
N ARG A 37 15.63 -13.60 3.62
CA ARG A 37 15.27 -13.96 2.24
C ARG A 37 13.76 -14.11 2.00
N GLN A 38 12.97 -14.42 3.03
CA GLN A 38 11.51 -14.56 2.89
C GLN A 38 10.86 -13.21 2.53
N VAL A 39 11.48 -12.11 2.97
CA VAL A 39 11.03 -10.75 2.69
C VAL A 39 11.19 -10.38 1.21
N LEU A 40 12.25 -10.87 0.55
CA LEU A 40 12.42 -10.69 -0.90
C LEU A 40 11.39 -11.47 -1.71
N GLN A 41 11.02 -12.68 -1.26
CA GLN A 41 9.96 -13.45 -1.89
C GLN A 41 8.60 -12.77 -1.75
N PHE A 42 8.33 -12.15 -0.60
CA PHE A 42 7.13 -11.35 -0.41
C PHE A 42 7.04 -10.21 -1.43
N LEU A 43 8.10 -9.40 -1.56
CA LEU A 43 8.15 -8.32 -2.54
C LEU A 43 8.02 -8.85 -3.99
N SER A 44 8.66 -9.96 -4.30
CA SER A 44 8.55 -10.59 -5.63
C SER A 44 7.13 -11.07 -5.95
N ARG A 45 6.34 -11.45 -4.94
CA ARG A 45 4.93 -11.89 -5.14
C ARG A 45 3.98 -10.73 -5.33
N ALA A 46 4.26 -9.57 -4.74
CA ALA A 46 3.47 -8.36 -4.93
C ALA A 46 3.57 -7.83 -6.38
N GLY A 47 4.67 -8.12 -7.07
CA GLY A 47 4.91 -7.68 -8.44
C GLY A 47 5.27 -6.20 -8.53
N ASP A 48 5.39 -5.71 -9.77
CA ASP A 48 5.82 -4.34 -10.02
C ASP A 48 4.75 -3.33 -9.63
N LYS A 49 5.20 -2.23 -9.03
CA LYS A 49 4.36 -1.08 -8.74
C LYS A 49 3.86 -0.49 -10.06
N PRO A 50 2.55 -0.19 -10.21
CA PRO A 50 2.06 0.52 -11.39
C PRO A 50 2.75 1.88 -11.51
N GLU A 51 3.11 2.28 -12.74
CA GLU A 51 4.07 3.35 -13.00
C GLU A 51 3.67 4.73 -12.45
N ASP A 52 2.39 4.99 -12.14
CA ASP A 52 1.98 6.25 -11.54
C ASP A 52 0.63 6.18 -10.82
N ALA A 53 0.35 7.20 -9.99
CA ALA A 53 -0.98 7.51 -9.43
C ALA A 53 -2.04 7.85 -10.51
N SER A 54 -1.69 7.81 -11.79
CA SER A 54 -2.55 8.01 -12.96
C SER A 54 -3.62 6.92 -13.09
N ASN A 55 -3.41 5.75 -12.50
CA ASN A 55 -4.44 4.73 -12.33
C ASN A 55 -4.64 4.39 -10.84
N PRO A 56 -5.45 5.18 -10.11
CA PRO A 56 -5.74 4.96 -8.69
C PRO A 56 -6.32 3.57 -8.39
N GLU A 57 -7.05 3.00 -9.35
CA GLU A 57 -7.65 1.68 -9.21
C GLU A 57 -6.58 0.58 -9.21
N ALA A 58 -5.71 0.55 -10.22
CA ALA A 58 -4.61 -0.41 -10.27
C ALA A 58 -3.69 -0.28 -9.04
N LEU A 59 -3.39 0.96 -8.62
CA LEU A 59 -2.63 1.22 -7.42
C LEU A 59 -3.32 0.65 -6.16
N SER A 60 -4.64 0.79 -6.04
CA SER A 60 -5.38 0.30 -4.87
C SER A 60 -5.29 -1.23 -4.70
N PHE A 61 -5.37 -1.98 -5.80
CA PHE A 61 -5.24 -3.43 -5.78
C PHE A 61 -3.80 -3.87 -5.50
N TRP A 62 -2.82 -3.22 -6.13
CA TRP A 62 -1.42 -3.51 -5.90
C TRP A 62 -1.00 -3.20 -4.45
N ALA A 63 -1.37 -2.03 -3.92
CA ALA A 63 -1.09 -1.65 -2.53
C ALA A 63 -1.73 -2.62 -1.53
N SER A 64 -2.93 -3.13 -1.85
CA SER A 64 -3.58 -4.16 -1.03
C SER A 64 -2.82 -5.49 -1.02
N SER A 65 -1.98 -5.78 -2.01
CA SER A 65 -1.11 -6.97 -2.02
C SER A 65 0.12 -6.82 -1.12
N LEU A 66 0.54 -5.59 -0.82
CA LEU A 66 1.62 -5.29 0.12
C LEU A 66 1.17 -5.32 1.58
N CYS A 67 -0.12 -5.16 1.81
CA CYS A 67 -0.69 -5.22 3.14
C CYS A 67 -0.95 -6.68 3.52
N MET A 68 -0.43 -7.11 4.67
CA MET A 68 -0.73 -8.44 5.22
C MET A 68 -2.13 -8.45 5.83
N PHE A 69 -3.15 -8.33 4.97
CA PHE A 69 -4.54 -8.47 5.37
C PHE A 69 -4.89 -9.92 5.69
N ASP A 70 -5.72 -10.11 6.71
CA ASP A 70 -6.35 -11.39 6.93
C ASP A 70 -7.17 -11.80 5.70
N PRO A 71 -7.33 -13.11 5.39
CA PRO A 71 -8.06 -13.55 4.21
C PRO A 71 -9.47 -12.97 4.09
N SER A 72 -10.15 -12.75 5.21
CA SER A 72 -11.48 -12.12 5.28
C SER A 72 -11.45 -10.63 4.89
N GLU A 73 -10.46 -9.88 5.37
CA GLU A 73 -10.25 -8.48 5.03
C GLU A 73 -9.83 -8.30 3.59
N ARG A 74 -8.96 -9.19 3.09
CA ARG A 74 -8.57 -9.24 1.69
C ARG A 74 -9.78 -9.48 0.78
N LEU A 75 -10.64 -10.44 1.13
CA LEU A 75 -11.89 -10.68 0.40
C LEU A 75 -12.84 -9.48 0.47
N ARG A 76 -12.92 -8.78 1.61
CA ARG A 76 -13.69 -7.55 1.74
C ARG A 76 -13.18 -6.48 0.77
N LEU A 77 -11.87 -6.25 0.73
CA LEU A 77 -11.24 -5.25 -0.14
C LEU A 77 -11.40 -5.57 -1.63
N LEU A 78 -11.30 -6.84 -2.00
CA LEU A 78 -11.53 -7.29 -3.38
C LEU A 78 -12.99 -7.08 -3.82
N ARG A 79 -13.94 -7.05 -2.88
CA ARG A 79 -15.36 -6.80 -3.15
C ARG A 79 -15.72 -5.32 -3.12
N THR A 80 -14.88 -4.46 -2.54
CA THR A 80 -15.11 -3.02 -2.52
C THR A 80 -14.98 -2.46 -3.94
N THR A 81 -16.03 -1.85 -4.45
CA THR A 81 -16.06 -1.22 -5.79
C THR A 81 -15.56 0.22 -5.77
N ASP A 82 -15.53 0.86 -4.61
CA ASP A 82 -15.02 2.22 -4.43
C ASP A 82 -13.49 2.22 -4.29
N THR A 83 -12.82 2.78 -5.29
CA THR A 83 -11.36 2.92 -5.30
C THR A 83 -10.84 3.81 -4.17
N ALA A 84 -11.55 4.87 -3.81
CA ALA A 84 -11.13 5.75 -2.72
C ALA A 84 -11.15 4.97 -1.39
N GLU A 85 -12.18 4.16 -1.17
CA GLU A 85 -12.29 3.33 0.02
C GLU A 85 -11.19 2.26 0.08
N ARG A 86 -10.89 1.60 -1.05
CA ARG A 86 -9.75 0.67 -1.13
C ARG A 86 -8.43 1.36 -0.80
N LEU A 87 -8.22 2.57 -1.33
CA LEU A 87 -7.00 3.35 -1.06
C LEU A 87 -6.89 3.77 0.41
N ARG A 88 -7.98 4.21 1.05
CA ARG A 88 -7.97 4.55 2.49
C ARG A 88 -7.61 3.35 3.35
N CYS A 89 -8.15 2.18 3.03
CA CYS A 89 -7.82 0.94 3.74
C CYS A 89 -6.34 0.56 3.57
N ALA A 90 -5.82 0.64 2.33
CA ALA A 90 -4.41 0.38 2.05
C ALA A 90 -3.50 1.41 2.73
N GLU A 91 -3.89 2.69 2.75
CA GLU A 91 -3.16 3.77 3.41
C GLU A 91 -3.03 3.50 4.91
N ALA A 92 -4.14 3.18 5.58
CA ALA A 92 -4.15 2.88 7.01
C ALA A 92 -3.26 1.69 7.35
N ALA A 93 -3.32 0.62 6.56
CA ALA A 93 -2.49 -0.56 6.74
C ALA A 93 -1.00 -0.27 6.51
N LEU A 94 -0.65 0.44 5.44
CA LEU A 94 0.74 0.82 5.16
C LEU A 94 1.32 1.75 6.23
N ARG A 95 0.53 2.70 6.75
CA ARG A 95 0.94 3.54 7.89
C ARG A 95 1.22 2.68 9.13
N ALA A 96 0.29 1.80 9.49
CA ALA A 96 0.46 0.91 10.63
C ALA A 96 1.72 0.03 10.50
N LEU A 97 1.98 -0.54 9.32
CA LEU A 97 3.20 -1.32 9.05
C LEU A 97 4.47 -0.46 9.11
N THR A 98 4.40 0.78 8.66
CA THR A 98 5.52 1.73 8.69
C THR A 98 5.83 2.21 10.12
N GLU A 99 4.81 2.28 10.99
CA GLU A 99 4.87 2.73 12.38
C GLU A 99 5.19 1.60 13.38
N GLN A 100 4.61 0.41 13.25
CA GLN A 100 4.80 -0.72 14.18
C GLN A 100 6.27 -1.17 14.25
N GLU A 101 7.01 -1.14 13.14
CA GLU A 101 8.43 -1.49 13.13
C GLU A 101 9.32 -0.41 13.77
N LEU A 102 8.88 0.86 13.87
CA LEU A 102 9.60 1.88 14.67
C LEU A 102 9.57 1.53 16.16
N SER A 103 8.52 0.85 16.63
CA SER A 103 8.43 0.35 18.00
C SER A 103 9.26 -0.92 18.20
N ALA A 104 9.38 -1.78 17.19
CA ALA A 104 10.20 -2.99 17.28
C ALA A 104 11.71 -2.70 17.21
N CYS A 105 12.13 -1.60 16.53
CA CYS A 105 13.52 -1.15 16.49
C CYS A 105 13.92 -0.17 17.61
N SER A 106 12.98 0.35 18.42
CA SER A 106 13.31 1.19 19.59
C SER A 106 13.64 0.40 20.87
N ILE A 107 13.63 -0.94 20.82
CA ILE A 107 13.96 -1.82 21.95
C ILE A 107 15.07 -2.82 21.56
N MET A 108 16.10 -2.34 20.86
CA MET A 108 17.40 -3.05 20.78
C MET A 108 18.55 -2.08 21.02
#